data_AF-A0A6B3IND2-F1
#
_entry.id   AF-A0A6B3IND2-F1
#
_cell.length_a   1.000
_cell.length_b   1.000
_cell.length_c   1.000
_cell.angle_alpha   90.00
_cell.angle_beta   90.00
_cell.angle_gamma   90.00
#
_symmetry.space_group_name_H-M   'P 1'
#
loop_
_entity.id
_entity.type
_entity.pdbx_description
1 polymer ?
#
loop_
_entity_poly.entity_id
_entity_poly.type
_entity_poly.pdbx_seq_one_letter_code
_entity_poly.pdbx_strand_id
1 'polypeptide(L)'
;FNLGLTHTKHPETGIRNLGLYRLQRHDKRTIGMHWQIHKDSANHYQVAARRGERLPVAIAFGCPPAVTYASTAPLPGDIDEYLFAGFVQGKRIEMVDCKTVPLQVPAQAEVVIEGWLEPGEMLP
;
A
#
# COMPACT_ATOMS: atom_id res chain seq x y z
N PHE A 1 -17.11 -6.27 2.56
CA PHE A 1 -16.30 -5.05 2.46
C PHE A 1 -14.93 -5.36 3.04
N ASN A 2 -13.85 -5.24 2.26
CA ASN A 2 -12.49 -5.33 2.79
C ASN A 2 -11.86 -3.93 2.73
N LEU A 3 -11.23 -3.51 3.83
CA LEU A 3 -10.54 -2.24 3.99
C LEU A 3 -9.03 -2.52 3.95
N GLY A 4 -8.53 -2.98 2.80
CA GLY A 4 -7.12 -3.30 2.63
C GLY A 4 -6.32 -2.02 2.41
N LEU A 5 -5.52 -1.62 3.40
CA LEU A 5 -4.57 -0.53 3.26
C LEU A 5 -3.33 -1.07 2.55
N THR A 6 -3.19 -0.71 1.27
CA THR A 6 -2.10 -1.19 0.41
C THR A 6 -0.96 -0.20 0.39
N HIS A 7 0.24 -0.71 0.67
CA HIS A 7 1.48 0.01 0.76
C HIS A 7 2.36 -0.38 -0.43
N THR A 8 2.90 0.62 -1.11
CA THR A 8 3.91 0.45 -2.16
C THR A 8 4.95 1.56 -2.04
N LYS A 9 6.09 1.39 -2.71
CA LYS A 9 7.07 2.45 -2.90
C LYS A 9 7.37 2.60 -4.38
N HIS A 10 7.57 3.84 -4.81
CA HIS A 10 8.05 4.12 -6.15
C HIS A 10 9.44 3.48 -6.33
N PRO A 11 9.66 2.63 -7.35
CA PRO A 11 10.91 1.88 -7.50
C PRO A 11 12.17 2.75 -7.59
N GLU A 12 12.04 3.96 -8.14
CA GLU A 12 13.18 4.88 -8.36
C GLU A 12 13.38 5.89 -7.24
N THR A 13 12.31 6.58 -6.81
CA THR A 13 12.41 7.66 -5.84
C THR A 13 12.27 7.17 -4.39
N GLY A 14 11.80 5.95 -4.18
CA GLY A 14 11.53 5.40 -2.85
C GLY A 14 10.33 6.04 -2.14
N ILE A 15 9.63 6.99 -2.77
CA ILE A 15 8.44 7.65 -2.24
C ILE A 15 7.38 6.59 -1.97
N ARG A 16 6.85 6.57 -0.75
CA ARG A 16 5.80 5.64 -0.35
C ARG A 16 4.44 6.13 -0.82
N ASN A 17 3.54 5.18 -1.03
CA ASN A 17 2.12 5.45 -1.24
C ASN A 17 1.30 4.55 -0.31
N LEU A 18 0.23 5.11 0.24
CA LEU A 18 -0.77 4.39 1.01
C LEU A 18 -2.15 4.61 0.38
N GLY A 19 -2.79 3.52 -0.05
CA GLY A 19 -4.15 3.60 -0.59
C GLY A 19 -5.08 2.54 -0.04
N LEU A 20 -6.35 2.88 0.07
CA LEU A 20 -7.41 1.92 0.37
C LEU A 20 -7.92 1.26 -0.91
N TYR A 21 -7.83 -0.07 -1.00
CA TYR A 21 -8.31 -0.80 -2.18
C TYR A 21 -9.17 -2.02 -1.81
N ARG A 22 -10.15 -2.29 -2.68
CA ARG A 22 -10.87 -3.57 -2.67
C ARG A 22 -9.94 -4.66 -3.16
N LEU A 23 -9.93 -5.78 -2.45
CA LEU A 23 -9.09 -6.93 -2.77
C LEU A 23 -9.96 -8.10 -3.21
N GLN A 24 -9.49 -8.86 -4.20
CA GLN A 24 -10.17 -10.08 -4.65
C GLN A 24 -9.26 -11.28 -4.42
N ARG A 25 -9.70 -12.26 -3.64
CA ARG A 25 -8.97 -13.51 -3.46
C ARG A 25 -9.19 -14.41 -4.68
N HIS A 26 -8.11 -14.84 -5.32
CA HIS A 26 -8.18 -15.85 -6.40
C HIS A 26 -7.96 -17.25 -5.85
N ASP A 27 -6.98 -17.43 -4.96
CA ASP A 27 -6.66 -18.71 -4.34
C ASP A 27 -6.11 -18.53 -2.90
N LYS A 28 -5.41 -19.53 -2.37
CA LYS A 28 -4.85 -19.50 -1.00
C LYS A 28 -3.70 -18.50 -0.81
N ARG A 29 -3.01 -18.11 -1.89
CA ARG A 29 -1.80 -17.27 -1.87
C ARG A 29 -1.87 -16.08 -2.84
N THR A 30 -2.95 -15.96 -3.60
CA THR A 30 -3.08 -14.93 -4.64
C THR A 30 -4.24 -13.99 -4.37
N ILE A 31 -3.95 -12.68 -4.39
CA ILE A 31 -4.92 -11.59 -4.27
C ILE A 31 -4.75 -10.63 -5.45
N GLY A 32 -5.82 -10.36 -6.17
CA GLY A 32 -5.85 -9.40 -7.27
C GLY A 32 -5.85 -7.96 -6.76
N MET A 33 -4.92 -7.15 -7.27
CA MET A 33 -4.87 -5.70 -7.05
C MET A 33 -5.52 -4.98 -8.23
N HIS A 34 -6.69 -4.39 -7.99
CA HIS A 34 -7.36 -3.57 -9.00
C HIS A 34 -7.19 -2.09 -8.68
N TRP A 35 -6.33 -1.43 -9.44
CA TRP A 35 -6.07 0.00 -9.31
C TRP A 35 -6.63 0.77 -10.49
N GLN A 36 -7.28 1.89 -10.19
CA GLN A 36 -7.63 2.87 -11.22
C GLN A 36 -6.34 3.50 -11.76
N ILE A 37 -6.32 3.79 -13.06
CA ILE A 37 -5.11 4.20 -13.80
C ILE A 37 -4.41 5.41 -13.17
N HIS A 38 -5.17 6.33 -12.58
CA HIS A 38 -4.67 7.58 -12.00
C HIS A 38 -4.20 7.47 -10.54
N LYS A 39 -4.03 6.25 -10.01
CA LYS A 39 -3.54 6.03 -8.63
C LYS A 39 -2.05 5.80 -8.61
N ASP A 40 -1.37 6.30 -7.58
CA ASP A 40 0.10 6.22 -7.47
C ASP A 40 0.62 4.79 -7.48
N SER A 41 -0.07 3.85 -6.83
CA SER A 41 0.27 2.42 -6.91
C SER A 41 0.28 1.87 -8.34
N ALA A 42 -0.63 2.33 -9.21
CA ALA A 42 -0.64 1.93 -10.62
C ALA A 42 0.60 2.46 -11.34
N ASN A 43 0.99 3.72 -11.08
CA ASN A 43 2.23 4.29 -11.59
C ASN A 43 3.46 3.52 -11.07
N HIS A 44 3.50 3.16 -9.78
CA HIS A 44 4.60 2.38 -9.19
C HIS A 44 4.77 1.04 -9.91
N TYR A 45 3.67 0.34 -10.21
CA TYR A 45 3.73 -0.92 -10.95
C TYR A 45 4.17 -0.72 -12.41
N GLN A 46 3.69 0.33 -13.09
CA GLN A 46 4.15 0.62 -14.46
C GLN A 46 5.64 0.93 -14.52
N VAL A 47 6.18 1.64 -13.52
CA VAL A 47 7.63 1.87 -13.41
C VAL A 47 8.37 0.56 -13.15
N ALA A 48 7.92 -0.25 -12.19
CA ALA A 48 8.54 -1.54 -11.88
C ALA A 48 8.54 -2.49 -13.10
N ALA A 49 7.40 -2.58 -13.80
CA ALA A 49 7.23 -3.40 -14.99
C ALA A 49 8.15 -2.96 -16.15
N ARG A 50 8.28 -1.64 -16.39
CA ARG A 50 9.24 -1.12 -17.38
C ARG A 50 10.69 -1.46 -17.07
N ARG A 51 11.01 -1.66 -15.80
CA ARG A 51 12.35 -2.06 -15.31
C ARG A 51 12.53 -3.58 -15.26
N GLY A 52 11.49 -4.37 -15.53
CA GLY A 52 11.52 -5.82 -15.36
C GLY A 52 11.66 -6.25 -13.89
N GLU A 53 11.30 -5.39 -12.96
CA GLU A 53 11.43 -5.61 -11.51
C GLU A 53 10.07 -5.91 -10.87
N ARG A 54 10.06 -6.78 -9.86
CA ARG A 54 8.86 -7.06 -9.07
C ARG A 54 8.55 -5.87 -8.15
N LEU A 55 7.29 -5.49 -8.03
CA LEU A 55 6.89 -4.43 -7.10
C LEU A 55 6.55 -5.04 -5.73
N PRO A 56 7.25 -4.67 -4.64
CA PRO A 56 6.86 -5.10 -3.30
C PRO A 56 5.53 -4.46 -2.88
N VAL A 57 4.67 -5.25 -2.22
CA VAL A 57 3.38 -4.81 -1.72
C VAL A 57 3.17 -5.34 -0.29
N ALA A 58 2.63 -4.48 0.58
CA ALA A 58 2.13 -4.89 1.88
C ALA A 58 0.69 -4.39 2.08
N ILE A 59 -0.19 -5.23 2.60
CA ILE A 59 -1.59 -4.92 2.83
C ILE A 59 -1.87 -5.08 4.32
N ALA A 60 -2.24 -3.99 4.98
CA ALA A 60 -2.53 -3.98 6.41
C ALA A 60 -4.04 -3.88 6.67
N PHE A 61 -4.51 -4.59 7.69
CA PHE A 61 -5.88 -4.58 8.18
C PHE A 61 -5.90 -4.25 9.68
N GLY A 62 -7.02 -3.71 10.15
CA GLY A 62 -7.15 -3.32 11.57
C GLY A 62 -6.19 -2.19 11.97
N CYS A 63 -5.81 -1.32 11.04
CA CYS A 63 -4.95 -0.19 11.32
C CYS A 63 -5.66 0.86 12.19
N PRO A 64 -4.91 1.75 12.88
CA PRO A 64 -5.50 2.84 13.63
C PRO A 64 -6.48 3.65 12.77
N PRO A 65 -7.65 4.08 13.30
CA PRO A 65 -8.69 4.73 12.51
C PRO A 65 -8.21 5.95 11.70
N ALA A 66 -7.29 6.74 12.25
CA ALA A 66 -6.71 7.89 11.57
C ALA A 66 -5.93 7.50 10.30
N VAL A 67 -5.26 6.33 10.30
CA VAL A 67 -4.55 5.81 9.12
C VAL A 67 -5.55 5.36 8.06
N THR A 68 -6.58 4.63 8.47
CA THR A 68 -7.65 4.19 7.56
C THR A 68 -8.33 5.40 6.90
N TYR A 69 -8.64 6.44 7.66
CA TYR A 69 -9.15 7.69 7.13
C TYR A 69 -8.16 8.36 6.17
N ALA A 70 -6.91 8.54 6.58
CA ALA A 70 -5.87 9.17 5.77
C ALA A 70 -5.64 8.46 4.42
N SER A 71 -5.70 7.13 4.38
CA SER A 71 -5.56 6.33 3.14
C SER A 71 -6.64 6.58 2.08
N THR A 72 -7.71 7.31 2.44
CA THR A 72 -8.80 7.71 1.54
C THR A 72 -8.80 9.20 1.22
N ALA A 73 -7.99 9.99 1.94
CA ALA A 73 -7.99 11.45 1.81
C ALA A 73 -7.33 11.86 0.48
N PRO A 74 -7.91 12.82 -0.26
CA PRO A 74 -7.30 13.36 -1.47
C PRO A 74 -6.20 14.35 -1.08
N LEU A 75 -5.03 13.84 -0.71
CA LEU A 75 -3.89 14.66 -0.34
C LEU A 75 -3.11 15.15 -1.57
N PRO A 76 -2.50 16.34 -1.51
CA PRO A 76 -1.44 16.73 -2.43
C PRO A 76 -0.31 15.69 -2.43
N GLY A 77 0.31 15.42 -3.59
CA GLY A 77 1.31 14.36 -3.74
C GLY A 77 2.61 14.57 -2.94
N ASP A 78 2.84 15.78 -2.43
CA ASP A 78 3.95 16.11 -1.53
C ASP A 78 3.61 15.87 -0.05
N ILE A 79 2.34 15.57 0.28
CA ILE A 79 1.90 15.28 1.64
C ILE A 79 1.69 13.80 1.82
N ASP A 80 2.48 13.26 2.74
CA ASP A 80 2.45 11.87 3.14
C ASP A 80 1.21 11.50 3.98
N GLU A 81 0.56 10.38 3.69
CA GLU A 81 -0.65 9.95 4.40
C GLU A 81 -0.41 9.69 5.89
N TYR A 82 0.78 9.22 6.30
CA TYR A 82 1.08 9.01 7.72
C TYR A 82 1.37 10.30 8.45
N LEU A 83 1.91 11.30 7.76
CA LEU A 83 2.05 12.64 8.33
C LEU A 83 0.67 13.21 8.62
N PHE A 84 -0.25 13.10 7.65
CA PHE A 84 -1.64 13.54 7.83
C PHE A 84 -2.36 12.73 8.91
N ALA A 85 -2.26 11.40 8.91
CA ALA A 85 -2.83 10.56 9.96
C ALA A 85 -2.31 10.96 11.35
N GLY A 86 -1.01 11.19 11.46
CA GLY A 86 -0.37 11.61 12.72
C GLY A 86 -0.84 12.98 13.20
N PHE A 87 -1.05 13.91 12.28
CA PHE A 87 -1.65 15.21 12.56
C PHE A 87 -3.09 15.05 13.10
N VAL A 88 -3.93 14.26 12.42
CA VAL A 88 -5.33 14.01 12.81
C VAL A 88 -5.45 13.43 14.23
N GLN A 89 -4.58 12.47 14.59
CA GLN A 89 -4.62 11.85 15.93
C GLN A 89 -3.74 12.55 16.98
N GLY A 90 -3.06 13.65 16.63
CA GLY A 90 -2.17 14.41 17.53
C GLY A 90 -0.90 13.66 17.98
N LYS A 91 -0.54 12.56 17.33
CA LYS A 91 0.67 11.77 17.65
C LYS A 91 1.19 11.04 16.41
N ARG A 92 2.49 10.82 16.32
CA ARG A 92 3.10 10.08 15.19
C ARG A 92 2.54 8.66 15.09
N ILE A 93 2.41 8.16 13.87
CA ILE A 93 2.09 6.75 13.61
C ILE A 93 3.35 5.93 13.80
N GLU A 94 3.29 4.96 14.71
CA GLU A 94 4.37 4.00 14.91
C GLU A 94 4.38 3.01 13.74
N MET A 95 5.55 2.83 13.13
CA MET A 95 5.73 2.00 11.94
C MET A 95 6.71 0.87 12.27
N VAL A 96 6.51 -0.29 11.66
CA VAL A 96 7.39 -1.45 11.76
C VAL A 96 7.75 -1.96 10.38
N ASP A 97 8.93 -2.54 10.26
CA ASP A 97 9.38 -3.18 9.02
C ASP A 97 8.57 -4.45 8.75
N CYS A 98 8.21 -4.66 7.49
CA CYS A 98 7.67 -5.92 6.99
C CYS A 98 8.74 -7.02 7.06
N LYS A 99 8.31 -8.28 7.12
CA LYS A 99 9.22 -9.43 7.31
C LYS A 99 9.88 -9.91 6.02
N THR A 100 9.21 -9.75 4.89
CA THR A 100 9.56 -10.39 3.60
C THR A 100 9.71 -9.39 2.45
N VAL A 101 9.26 -8.15 2.63
CA VAL A 101 9.33 -7.07 1.64
C VAL A 101 9.93 -5.80 2.25
N PRO A 102 10.62 -4.94 1.49
CA PRO A 102 11.29 -3.74 2.00
C PRO A 102 10.32 -2.55 2.25
N LEU A 103 9.20 -2.82 2.91
CA LEU A 103 8.13 -1.86 3.23
C LEU A 103 7.94 -1.74 4.74
N GLN A 104 7.24 -0.68 5.14
CA GLN A 104 6.82 -0.47 6.52
C GLN A 104 5.30 -0.36 6.58
N VAL A 105 4.74 -0.83 7.68
CA VAL A 105 3.30 -0.81 7.98
C VAL A 105 3.07 -0.32 9.40
N PRO A 106 1.86 0.12 9.78
CA PRO A 106 1.56 0.52 11.15
C PRO A 106 1.83 -0.61 12.14
N ALA A 107 2.54 -0.31 13.23
CA ALA A 107 2.86 -1.27 14.29
C ALA A 107 1.62 -1.91 14.92
N GLN A 108 0.50 -1.19 14.89
CA GLN A 108 -0.78 -1.60 15.47
C GLN A 108 -1.70 -2.31 14.48
N ALA A 109 -1.24 -2.61 13.25
CA ALA A 109 -2.03 -3.41 12.32
C ALA A 109 -2.29 -4.81 12.89
N GLU A 110 -3.53 -5.28 12.83
CA GLU A 110 -3.92 -6.60 13.36
C GLU A 110 -3.44 -7.74 12.44
N VAL A 111 -3.50 -7.51 11.13
CA VAL A 111 -3.09 -8.48 10.11
C VAL A 111 -2.35 -7.76 9.00
N VAL A 112 -1.23 -8.34 8.56
CA VAL A 112 -0.45 -7.85 7.42
C VAL A 112 -0.25 -9.00 6.43
N ILE A 113 -0.58 -8.74 5.16
CA ILE A 113 -0.28 -9.62 4.04
C ILE A 113 0.86 -8.99 3.26
N GLU A 114 1.93 -9.74 3.04
CA GLU A 114 3.11 -9.28 2.31
C GLU A 114 3.28 -10.09 1.03
N GLY A 115 3.73 -9.45 -0.03
CA GLY A 115 3.93 -10.12 -1.32
C GLY A 115 4.50 -9.21 -2.38
N TRP A 116 4.42 -9.69 -3.61
CA TRP A 116 5.01 -9.02 -4.77
C TRP A 116 4.01 -9.05 -5.92
N LEU A 117 4.04 -8.01 -6.75
CA LEU A 117 3.41 -8.03 -8.06
C LEU A 117 4.45 -8.39 -9.11
N GLU A 118 4.19 -9.46 -9.85
CA GLU A 118 5.00 -9.86 -10.99
C GLU A 118 4.68 -8.99 -12.21
N PRO A 119 5.70 -8.44 -12.90
CA PRO A 119 5.48 -7.76 -14.18
C PRO A 119 4.79 -8.66 -15.21
N GLY A 120 3.68 -8.19 -15.76
CA GLY A 120 2.97 -8.86 -16.85
C GLY A 120 2.00 -9.96 -16.41
N GLU A 121 1.91 -10.28 -15.12
CA GLU A 121 0.90 -11.21 -14.61
C GLU A 121 -0.41 -10.46 -14.33
N MET A 122 -1.46 -10.79 -15.08
CA MET A 122 -2.79 -10.20 -14.93
C MET A 122 -3.82 -11.31 -14.78
N LEU A 123 -4.65 -11.21 -13.76
CA LEU A 123 -5.74 -12.13 -13.49
C LEU A 123 -7.09 -11.44 -13.70
N PRO A 124 -8.13 -12.17 -14.17
CA PRO A 124 -9.45 -11.62 -14.43
C PRO A 124 -10.22 -11.21 -13.17
#